data_AF-A0A7J2J5A1-F1
#
_entry.id   AF-A0A7J2J5A1-F1
#
_cell.length_a   1.000
_cell.length_b   1.000
_cell.length_c   1.000
_cell.angle_alpha   90.00
_cell.angle_beta   90.00
_cell.angle_gamma   90.00
#
_symmetry.space_group_name_H-M   'P 1'
#
loop_
_entity.id
_entity.type
_entity.pdbx_description
1 polymer ?
#
loop_
_entity_poly.entity_id
_entity_poly.type
_entity_poly.pdbx_seq_one_letter_code
_entity_poly.pdbx_strand_id
1 'polypeptide(L)'
;MLGIKDVCEVWTDLSSKELDDHLAPEMGDVLTEEGPKIYSDPVEFFKRTYFSDSILDVMEMVRDVLSGSGEGGARVFTIYSLFGGGKTHTLLCLLHAFRRPEALRNKEVLRGYDVTKRNRIVSISKSLEEVKEEIVVIPIHGKFEKLSGGRPSRPIREKDVEIRTVWGYLAHYLGKYDLVREDDENLTVPGIDKLREVLKEKNVLILIDEIVELAHTLKNSENESDRRYSENIPRFIDRLSSSLGEKSAMVITLPTEIRGEEIEEVEVWYSRETIEAFWRALRRDCVSIPPLRTEEVRDLVEVLRRRLFKKIDQEKMEEAIGEINAEYDAYRAVFGSREIEKIRESYPFHPEFISILREIIERGELQKTRHFLMLSRIVLRKIWDSDENPSMIMPWHLSLENRELRRYLFKEPFTPYSQVSERVMEASRKLDPPFLYEVVLSSIFLKTY
;
A
#
# COMPACT_ATOMS: atom_id res chain seq x y z
N MET A 1 20.67 17.85 -24.28
CA MET A 1 19.57 17.77 -23.32
C MET A 1 19.98 16.79 -22.25
N LEU A 2 19.88 17.17 -20.98
CA LEU A 2 20.10 16.28 -19.84
C LEU A 2 19.10 15.12 -19.90
N GLY A 3 19.62 13.90 -19.78
CA GLY A 3 18.79 12.71 -19.72
C GLY A 3 18.50 12.30 -18.28
N ILE A 4 17.53 11.41 -18.08
CA ILE A 4 17.12 10.96 -16.75
C ILE A 4 18.25 10.28 -15.96
N LYS A 5 19.28 9.71 -16.59
CA LYS A 5 20.44 9.13 -15.90
C LYS A 5 21.39 10.20 -15.35
N ASP A 6 21.35 11.41 -15.89
CA ASP A 6 22.14 12.55 -15.38
C ASP A 6 21.47 13.18 -14.15
N VAL A 7 20.13 13.09 -14.09
CA VAL A 7 19.26 13.72 -13.08
C VAL A 7 18.92 12.77 -11.93
N CYS A 8 18.75 11.48 -12.22
CA CYS A 8 18.20 10.50 -11.27
C CYS A 8 19.19 9.40 -10.92
N GLU A 9 19.17 8.98 -9.65
CA GLU A 9 19.81 7.77 -9.14
C GLU A 9 18.70 6.77 -8.78
N VAL A 10 18.73 5.56 -9.36
CA VAL A 10 17.75 4.50 -9.06
C VAL A 10 18.14 3.70 -7.82
N TRP A 11 17.16 3.05 -7.19
CA TRP A 11 17.48 2.09 -6.13
C TRP A 11 18.27 0.91 -6.69
N THR A 12 19.23 0.42 -5.90
CA THR A 12 20.04 -0.76 -6.27
C THR A 12 19.20 -2.02 -6.42
N ASP A 13 18.02 -2.04 -5.80
CA ASP A 13 17.05 -3.14 -5.87
C ASP A 13 16.26 -3.19 -7.20
N LEU A 14 16.41 -2.20 -8.08
CA LEU A 14 15.76 -2.19 -9.40
C LEU A 14 16.17 -3.38 -10.28
N SER A 15 17.41 -3.84 -10.16
CA SER A 15 17.94 -4.99 -10.91
C SER A 15 17.48 -6.34 -10.35
N SER A 16 16.97 -6.39 -9.12
CA SER A 16 16.46 -7.62 -8.53
C SER A 16 15.06 -7.94 -9.07
N LYS A 17 14.97 -9.02 -9.86
CA LYS A 17 13.68 -9.55 -10.34
C LYS A 17 12.87 -10.22 -9.23
N GLU A 18 13.54 -10.80 -8.23
CA GLU A 18 12.86 -11.42 -7.07
C GLU A 18 11.98 -10.39 -6.35
N LEU A 19 12.42 -9.14 -6.25
CA LEU A 19 11.63 -8.07 -5.62
C LEU A 19 10.43 -7.62 -6.45
N ASP A 20 10.35 -7.96 -7.74
CA ASP A 20 9.17 -7.69 -8.56
C ASP A 20 7.98 -8.56 -8.12
N ASP A 21 8.25 -9.76 -7.60
CA ASP A 21 7.23 -10.64 -7.04
C ASP A 21 6.78 -10.19 -5.63
N HIS A 22 7.65 -9.47 -4.90
CA HIS A 22 7.43 -8.94 -3.55
C HIS A 22 7.23 -7.41 -3.51
N LEU A 23 6.59 -6.82 -4.52
CA LEU A 23 6.35 -5.36 -4.56
C LEU A 23 5.30 -4.86 -3.57
N ALA A 24 4.40 -5.74 -3.15
CA ALA A 24 3.45 -5.47 -2.09
C ALA A 24 4.02 -6.06 -0.79
N PRO A 25 4.16 -5.27 0.28
CA PRO A 25 4.60 -5.81 1.54
C PRO A 25 3.48 -6.63 2.18
N GLU A 26 3.86 -7.74 2.82
CA GLU A 26 2.99 -8.49 3.71
C GLU A 26 3.39 -8.20 5.16
N MET A 27 2.42 -7.96 6.03
CA MET A 27 2.73 -7.65 7.43
C MET A 27 3.40 -8.82 8.15
N GLY A 28 3.01 -10.06 7.79
CA GLY A 28 3.61 -11.27 8.35
C GLY A 28 5.12 -11.34 8.13
N ASP A 29 5.54 -11.18 6.88
CA ASP A 29 6.95 -11.18 6.47
C ASP A 29 7.80 -10.13 7.20
N VAL A 30 7.22 -8.96 7.47
CA VAL A 30 7.90 -7.89 8.22
C VAL A 30 8.09 -8.27 9.69
N LEU A 31 7.08 -8.91 10.28
CA LEU A 31 7.08 -9.27 11.70
C LEU A 31 7.88 -10.53 12.01
N THR A 32 7.99 -11.46 11.06
CA THR A 32 8.84 -12.65 11.18
C THR A 32 10.27 -12.41 10.71
N GLU A 33 10.57 -11.22 10.16
CA GLU A 33 11.84 -10.88 9.51
C GLU A 33 12.21 -11.81 8.33
N GLU A 34 11.22 -12.52 7.77
CA GLU A 34 11.38 -13.42 6.62
C GLU A 34 11.28 -12.66 5.27
N GLY A 35 10.80 -11.41 5.30
CA GLY A 35 10.65 -10.56 4.11
C GLY A 35 11.86 -9.71 3.72
N PRO A 36 11.78 -9.02 2.56
CA PRO A 36 12.79 -8.07 2.13
C PRO A 36 13.05 -6.97 3.17
N LYS A 37 14.33 -6.68 3.44
CA LYS A 37 14.76 -5.62 4.38
C LYS A 37 14.19 -4.24 4.06
N ILE A 38 13.84 -3.98 2.81
CA ILE A 38 13.18 -2.74 2.38
C ILE A 38 11.80 -2.52 3.03
N TYR A 39 11.22 -3.54 3.66
CA TYR A 39 9.96 -3.45 4.40
C TYR A 39 10.12 -3.66 5.91
N SER A 40 11.08 -4.48 6.35
CA SER A 40 11.28 -4.76 7.78
C SER A 40 12.15 -3.74 8.50
N ASP A 41 13.12 -3.12 7.83
CA ASP A 41 13.88 -2.01 8.42
C ASP A 41 13.06 -0.70 8.32
N PRO A 42 12.74 -0.03 9.46
CA PRO A 42 11.90 1.17 9.46
C PRO A 42 12.49 2.30 8.62
N VAL A 43 13.81 2.48 8.61
CA VAL A 43 14.46 3.58 7.89
C VAL A 43 14.43 3.30 6.38
N GLU A 44 14.75 2.08 5.95
CA GLU A 44 14.68 1.70 4.54
C GLU A 44 13.27 1.68 3.99
N PHE A 45 12.29 1.28 4.81
CA PHE A 45 10.87 1.41 4.49
C PHE A 45 10.51 2.87 4.26
N PHE A 46 10.75 3.75 5.24
CA PHE A 46 10.37 5.16 5.15
C PHE A 46 11.10 5.94 4.05
N LYS A 47 12.34 5.59 3.70
CA LYS A 47 13.04 6.19 2.54
C LYS A 47 12.27 5.99 1.23
N ARG A 48 11.55 4.87 1.12
CA ARG A 48 10.76 4.44 -0.04
C ARG A 48 9.26 4.72 0.12
N THR A 49 8.84 5.33 1.22
CA THR A 49 7.45 5.71 1.47
C THR A 49 7.22 7.17 1.07
N TYR A 50 6.18 7.40 0.27
CA TYR A 50 5.60 8.71 0.14
C TYR A 50 4.56 8.91 1.25
N PHE A 51 4.81 9.87 2.14
CA PHE A 51 3.87 10.25 3.18
C PHE A 51 2.78 11.12 2.57
N SER A 52 1.72 10.52 2.06
CA SER A 52 0.51 11.26 1.67
C SER A 52 -0.06 11.98 2.89
N ASP A 53 -0.88 13.00 2.67
CA ASP A 53 -1.53 13.69 3.77
C ASP A 53 -2.45 12.73 4.55
N SER A 54 -3.10 11.79 3.85
CA SER A 54 -3.91 10.74 4.49
C SER A 54 -3.11 9.84 5.44
N ILE A 55 -1.89 9.44 5.10
CA ILE A 55 -1.04 8.64 6.01
C ILE A 55 -0.68 9.46 7.25
N LEU A 56 -0.32 10.73 7.07
CA LEU A 56 0.03 11.62 8.18
C LEU A 56 -1.17 11.92 9.08
N ASP A 57 -2.35 12.16 8.49
CA ASP A 57 -3.60 12.38 9.22
C ASP A 57 -3.90 11.18 10.12
N VAL A 58 -3.76 9.96 9.60
CA VAL A 58 -4.00 8.73 10.36
C VAL A 58 -2.99 8.56 11.49
N MET A 59 -1.70 8.82 11.23
CA MET A 59 -0.69 8.79 12.29
C MET A 59 -1.03 9.76 13.42
N GLU A 60 -1.46 10.98 13.09
CA GLU A 60 -1.84 12.01 14.07
C GLU A 60 -3.10 11.60 14.84
N MET A 61 -4.16 11.15 14.15
CA MET A 61 -5.40 10.70 14.80
C MET A 61 -5.13 9.56 15.78
N VAL A 62 -4.36 8.54 15.37
CA VAL A 62 -4.02 7.41 16.26
C VAL A 62 -3.16 7.89 17.43
N ARG A 63 -2.17 8.75 17.20
CA ARG A 63 -1.33 9.35 18.26
C ARG A 63 -2.19 10.11 19.28
N ASP A 64 -3.15 10.89 18.80
CA ASP A 64 -3.99 11.74 19.65
C ASP A 64 -4.90 10.90 20.55
N VAL A 65 -5.43 9.79 20.03
CA VAL A 65 -6.12 8.77 20.85
C VAL A 65 -5.17 8.21 21.91
N LEU A 66 -4.00 7.68 21.52
CA LEU A 66 -3.11 6.99 22.46
C LEU A 66 -2.50 7.90 23.53
N SER A 67 -2.33 9.20 23.24
CA SER A 67 -1.88 10.20 24.23
C SER A 67 -2.96 10.61 25.23
N GLY A 68 -4.23 10.23 25.01
CA GLY A 68 -5.37 10.68 25.80
C GLY A 68 -5.79 12.12 25.51
N SER A 69 -5.23 12.73 24.47
CA SER A 69 -5.56 14.10 24.02
C SER A 69 -6.82 14.14 23.17
N GLY A 70 -7.25 12.99 22.64
CA GLY A 70 -8.47 12.84 21.86
C GLY A 70 -9.72 12.71 22.74
N GLU A 71 -10.23 13.82 23.28
CA GLU A 71 -11.55 13.82 23.92
C GLU A 71 -12.64 13.51 22.87
N GLY A 72 -13.40 12.42 23.07
CA GLY A 72 -14.58 12.09 22.25
C GLY A 72 -14.31 11.67 20.80
N GLY A 73 -13.04 11.44 20.41
CA GLY A 73 -12.66 11.03 19.06
C GLY A 73 -12.91 9.54 18.76
N ALA A 74 -12.99 9.20 17.47
CA ALA A 74 -13.10 7.81 17.03
C ALA A 74 -11.83 7.01 17.39
N ARG A 75 -12.03 5.75 17.77
CA ARG A 75 -10.95 4.84 18.20
C ARG A 75 -10.77 3.66 17.24
N VAL A 76 -11.75 3.48 16.36
CA VAL A 76 -11.74 2.48 15.31
C VAL A 76 -11.53 3.20 14.00
N PHE A 77 -10.46 2.82 13.30
CA PHE A 77 -10.11 3.36 12.01
C PHE A 77 -10.15 2.25 10.97
N THR A 78 -10.96 2.42 9.93
CA THR A 78 -11.12 1.38 8.91
C THR A 78 -10.56 1.86 7.59
N ILE A 79 -9.69 1.05 6.97
CA ILE A 79 -9.16 1.29 5.63
C ILE A 79 -9.91 0.39 4.65
N TYR A 80 -10.77 1.00 3.84
CA TYR A 80 -11.52 0.32 2.78
C TYR A 80 -10.76 0.44 1.47
N SER A 81 -10.39 -0.69 0.88
CA SER A 81 -9.87 -0.73 -0.47
C SER A 81 -9.89 -2.15 -1.02
N LEU A 82 -9.87 -2.31 -2.34
CA LEU A 82 -9.59 -3.60 -2.99
C LEU A 82 -8.09 -3.89 -3.00
N PHE A 83 -7.68 -5.00 -3.64
CA PHE A 83 -6.29 -5.43 -3.67
C PHE A 83 -5.38 -4.38 -4.32
N GLY A 84 -4.24 -4.11 -3.69
CA GLY A 84 -3.24 -3.17 -4.22
C GLY A 84 -3.53 -1.69 -3.96
N GLY A 85 -4.51 -1.34 -3.14
CA GLY A 85 -4.78 0.04 -2.72
C GLY A 85 -3.95 0.56 -1.55
N GLY A 86 -2.86 -0.14 -1.17
CA GLY A 86 -1.93 0.34 -0.14
C GLY A 86 -2.35 0.09 1.31
N LYS A 87 -3.40 -0.72 1.56
CA LYS A 87 -3.91 -1.08 2.90
C LYS A 87 -2.79 -1.52 3.87
N THR A 88 -2.08 -2.59 3.50
CA THR A 88 -0.96 -3.12 4.29
C THR A 88 0.19 -2.13 4.41
N HIS A 89 0.43 -1.30 3.38
CA HIS A 89 1.46 -0.27 3.43
C HIS A 89 1.16 0.78 4.50
N THR A 90 -0.09 1.25 4.61
CA THR A 90 -0.52 2.19 5.65
C THR A 90 -0.37 1.56 7.05
N LEU A 91 -0.79 0.31 7.22
CA LEU A 91 -0.59 -0.38 8.50
C LEU A 91 0.88 -0.53 8.87
N LEU A 92 1.76 -0.83 7.91
CA LEU A 92 3.21 -0.87 8.14
C LEU A 92 3.81 0.50 8.47
N CYS A 93 3.29 1.57 7.87
CA CYS A 93 3.68 2.93 8.25
C CYS A 93 3.39 3.18 9.73
N LEU A 94 2.20 2.79 10.20
CA LEU A 94 1.84 2.89 11.63
C LEU A 94 2.71 1.97 12.48
N LEU A 95 2.87 0.71 12.11
CA LEU A 95 3.70 -0.26 12.83
C LEU A 95 5.11 0.31 13.09
N HIS A 96 5.77 0.81 12.04
CA HIS A 96 7.11 1.37 12.12
C HIS A 96 7.16 2.69 12.87
N ALA A 97 6.20 3.59 12.64
CA ALA A 97 6.19 4.91 13.27
C ALA A 97 6.00 4.81 14.79
N PHE A 98 5.12 3.91 15.24
CA PHE A 98 4.83 3.73 16.66
C PHE A 98 5.88 2.89 17.39
N ARG A 99 6.59 1.99 16.70
CA ARG A 99 7.70 1.21 17.30
C ARG A 99 9.04 1.94 17.27
N ARG A 100 9.32 2.70 16.21
CA ARG A 100 10.61 3.35 15.91
C ARG A 100 10.40 4.77 15.40
N PRO A 101 9.78 5.66 16.19
CA PRO A 101 9.46 7.02 15.77
C PRO A 101 10.68 7.81 15.30
N GLU A 102 11.87 7.53 15.83
CA GLU A 102 13.12 8.16 15.43
C GLU A 102 13.47 7.98 13.94
N ALA A 103 12.99 6.89 13.31
CA ALA A 103 13.26 6.60 11.91
C ALA A 103 12.66 7.65 10.96
N LEU A 104 11.52 8.25 11.34
CA LEU A 104 10.85 9.33 10.58
C LEU A 104 11.72 10.59 10.44
N ARG A 105 12.66 10.83 11.37
CA ARG A 105 13.56 11.99 11.37
C ARG A 105 14.86 11.75 10.60
N ASN A 106 15.05 10.57 10.02
CA ASN A 106 16.23 10.30 9.21
C ASN A 106 16.31 11.29 8.04
N LYS A 107 17.51 11.81 7.77
CA LYS A 107 17.73 12.84 6.74
C LYS A 107 17.29 12.39 5.35
N GLU A 108 17.51 11.13 5.01
CA GLU A 108 17.10 10.57 3.71
C GLU A 108 15.59 10.36 3.61
N VAL A 109 14.93 10.06 4.73
CA VAL A 109 13.46 9.95 4.80
C VAL A 109 12.82 11.31 4.50
N LEU A 110 13.33 12.36 5.15
CA LEU A 110 12.81 13.73 5.01
C LEU A 110 13.19 14.43 3.70
N ARG A 111 14.13 13.87 2.93
CA ARG A 111 14.60 14.46 1.67
C ARG A 111 13.45 14.66 0.69
N GLY A 112 13.45 15.73 -0.09
CA GLY A 112 12.43 15.97 -1.14
C GLY A 112 11.09 16.50 -0.65
N TYR A 113 10.76 16.42 0.65
CA TYR A 113 9.59 17.12 1.19
C TYR A 113 9.87 18.63 1.36
N ASP A 114 8.84 19.46 1.27
CA ASP A 114 8.92 20.89 1.62
C ASP A 114 9.03 21.10 3.14
N VAL A 115 9.29 22.34 3.55
CA VAL A 115 9.51 22.71 4.96
C VAL A 115 8.29 22.39 5.83
N THR A 116 7.08 22.65 5.33
CA THR A 116 5.83 22.41 6.06
C THR A 116 5.63 20.92 6.32
N LYS A 117 5.77 20.10 5.28
CA LYS A 117 5.60 18.65 5.37
C LYS A 117 6.70 18.00 6.21
N ARG A 118 7.95 18.46 6.09
CA ARG A 118 9.04 18.03 7.00
C ARG A 118 8.74 18.34 8.45
N ASN A 119 8.29 19.57 8.76
CA ASN A 119 7.98 19.97 10.12
C ASN A 119 6.85 19.11 10.71
N ARG A 120 5.82 18.80 9.91
CA ARG A 120 4.74 17.90 10.30
C ARG A 120 5.24 16.50 10.65
N ILE A 121 6.03 15.87 9.77
CA ILE A 121 6.63 14.54 10.03
C ILE A 121 7.49 14.55 11.29
N VAL A 122 8.34 15.57 11.46
CA VAL A 122 9.22 15.71 12.64
C VAL A 122 8.39 15.91 13.92
N SER A 123 7.29 16.66 13.85
CA SER A 123 6.39 16.86 14.98
C SER A 123 5.74 15.55 15.40
N ILE A 124 5.19 14.77 14.45
CA ILE A 124 4.62 13.45 14.71
C ILE A 124 5.66 12.55 15.39
N SER A 125 6.87 12.49 14.84
CA SER A 125 7.98 11.69 15.39
C SER A 125 8.31 12.04 16.84
N LYS A 126 8.47 13.33 17.16
CA LYS A 126 8.79 13.78 18.52
C LYS A 126 7.68 13.43 19.51
N SER A 127 6.42 13.70 19.15
CA SER A 127 5.28 13.39 20.02
C SER A 127 5.12 11.89 20.26
N LEU A 128 5.39 11.05 19.24
CA LEU A 128 5.39 9.60 19.43
C LEU A 128 6.55 9.12 20.31
N GLU A 129 7.73 9.72 20.17
CA GLU A 129 8.91 9.38 20.97
C GLU A 129 8.69 9.61 22.47
N GLU A 130 7.88 10.60 22.85
CA GLU A 130 7.53 10.90 24.25
C GLU A 130 6.71 9.79 24.91
N VAL A 131 5.87 9.08 24.14
CA VAL A 131 4.92 8.08 24.68
C VAL A 131 5.23 6.64 24.23
N LYS A 132 6.31 6.42 23.46
CA LYS A 132 6.59 5.12 22.81
C LYS A 132 6.70 3.95 23.79
N GLU A 133 7.28 4.17 24.97
CA GLU A 133 7.47 3.12 25.98
C GLU A 133 6.16 2.71 26.67
N GLU A 134 5.12 3.54 26.55
CA GLU A 134 3.78 3.24 27.07
C GLU A 134 2.89 2.51 26.05
N ILE A 135 3.26 2.58 24.76
CA ILE A 135 2.45 2.07 23.65
C ILE A 135 2.81 0.62 23.32
N VAL A 136 1.82 -0.26 23.42
CA VAL A 136 1.89 -1.64 22.96
C VAL A 136 1.25 -1.73 21.58
N VAL A 137 2.06 -2.01 20.56
CA VAL A 137 1.58 -2.23 19.18
C VAL A 137 1.37 -3.72 18.94
N ILE A 138 0.12 -4.11 18.68
CA ILE A 138 -0.33 -5.49 18.51
C ILE A 138 -0.75 -5.73 17.06
N PRO A 139 0.08 -6.42 16.25
CA PRO A 139 -0.31 -6.82 14.91
C PRO A 139 -1.10 -8.13 14.93
N ILE A 140 -2.19 -8.16 14.17
CA ILE A 140 -3.00 -9.34 13.85
C ILE A 140 -3.08 -9.42 12.33
N HIS A 141 -2.62 -10.53 11.76
CA HIS A 141 -2.56 -10.70 10.31
C HIS A 141 -3.08 -12.07 9.88
N GLY A 142 -4.24 -12.09 9.23
CA GLY A 142 -5.03 -13.30 9.04
C GLY A 142 -4.42 -14.39 8.15
N LYS A 143 -3.46 -14.06 7.28
CA LYS A 143 -2.78 -15.02 6.38
C LYS A 143 -1.67 -15.84 7.05
N PHE A 144 -1.03 -15.31 8.10
CA PHE A 144 0.15 -15.95 8.68
C PHE A 144 -0.22 -16.66 9.98
N GLU A 145 -0.06 -17.99 10.03
CA GLU A 145 -0.54 -18.80 11.16
C GLU A 145 -0.05 -18.35 12.54
N LYS A 146 1.19 -17.85 12.64
CA LYS A 146 1.76 -17.34 13.90
C LYS A 146 1.20 -15.98 14.34
N LEU A 147 0.57 -15.25 13.43
CA LEU A 147 0.13 -13.86 13.60
C LEU A 147 -1.37 -13.68 13.37
N SER A 148 -2.07 -14.71 12.88
CA SER A 148 -3.51 -14.70 12.61
C SER A 148 -4.36 -14.61 13.86
N GLY A 149 -3.73 -14.66 15.03
CA GLY A 149 -4.41 -14.69 16.31
C GLY A 149 -4.78 -16.09 16.75
N GLY A 150 -4.42 -17.14 16.02
CA GLY A 150 -4.67 -18.53 16.41
C GLY A 150 -5.80 -19.19 15.61
N ARG A 151 -5.78 -20.52 15.63
CA ARG A 151 -6.74 -21.38 14.93
C ARG A 151 -7.12 -22.55 15.85
N PRO A 152 -8.40 -22.88 16.06
CA PRO A 152 -8.79 -23.94 16.99
C PRO A 152 -8.17 -25.29 16.66
N SER A 153 -8.16 -25.68 15.38
CA SER A 153 -7.53 -26.94 14.95
C SER A 153 -6.00 -26.93 14.98
N ARG A 154 -5.37 -25.75 15.09
CA ARG A 154 -3.92 -25.58 15.12
C ARG A 154 -3.55 -24.38 16.02
N PRO A 155 -3.68 -24.52 17.35
CA PRO A 155 -3.44 -23.43 18.27
C PRO A 155 -1.97 -22.99 18.24
N ILE A 156 -1.74 -21.70 18.49
CA ILE A 156 -0.40 -21.18 18.72
C ILE A 156 0.03 -21.65 20.11
N ARG A 157 1.15 -22.37 20.18
CA ARG A 157 1.69 -22.88 21.44
C ARG A 157 2.84 -21.98 21.89
N GLU A 158 2.61 -21.24 22.96
CA GLU A 158 3.60 -20.37 23.58
C GLU A 158 3.71 -20.72 25.07
N LYS A 159 4.87 -21.24 25.46
CA LYS A 159 5.11 -21.79 26.81
C LYS A 159 4.04 -22.83 27.17
N ASP A 160 3.27 -22.58 28.23
CA ASP A 160 2.21 -23.45 28.75
C ASP A 160 0.80 -23.00 28.32
N VAL A 161 0.70 -22.17 27.28
CA VAL A 161 -0.57 -21.63 26.77
C VAL A 161 -0.80 -22.09 25.34
N GLU A 162 -1.98 -22.66 25.08
CA GLU A 162 -2.49 -22.94 23.74
C GLU A 162 -3.50 -21.87 23.33
N ILE A 163 -3.10 -20.95 22.46
CA ILE A 163 -3.92 -19.84 21.99
C ILE A 163 -4.71 -20.30 20.75
N ARG A 164 -6.04 -20.36 20.87
CA ARG A 164 -6.93 -20.87 19.81
C ARG A 164 -7.59 -19.77 18.99
N THR A 165 -7.67 -18.55 19.52
CA THR A 165 -8.51 -17.49 18.97
C THR A 165 -7.85 -16.11 19.05
N VAL A 166 -8.24 -15.21 18.14
CA VAL A 166 -7.74 -13.83 18.08
C VAL A 166 -7.87 -13.08 19.40
N TRP A 167 -8.91 -13.33 20.21
CA TRP A 167 -9.03 -12.72 21.53
C TRP A 167 -8.06 -13.32 22.55
N GLY A 168 -7.82 -14.64 22.49
CA GLY A 168 -6.74 -15.29 23.24
C GLY A 168 -5.38 -14.70 22.88
N TYR A 169 -5.11 -14.49 21.60
CA TYR A 169 -3.87 -13.87 21.12
C TYR A 169 -3.71 -12.43 21.62
N LEU A 170 -4.76 -11.60 21.49
CA LEU A 170 -4.77 -10.23 22.00
C LEU A 170 -4.44 -10.20 23.51
N ALA A 171 -5.12 -11.03 24.30
CA ALA A 171 -4.91 -11.08 25.74
C ALA A 171 -3.54 -11.65 26.10
N HIS A 172 -3.04 -12.66 25.37
CA HIS A 172 -1.70 -13.19 25.54
C HIS A 172 -0.63 -12.13 25.27
N TYR A 173 -0.75 -11.37 24.19
CA TYR A 173 0.18 -10.30 23.84
C TYR A 173 0.24 -9.21 24.92
N LEU A 174 -0.88 -8.98 25.61
CA LEU A 174 -0.98 -8.06 26.75
C LEU A 174 -0.62 -8.68 28.10
N GLY A 175 -0.25 -9.97 28.15
CA GLY A 175 0.07 -10.68 29.39
C GLY A 175 -1.13 -10.96 30.29
N LYS A 176 -2.35 -10.93 29.75
CA LYS A 176 -3.63 -11.08 30.46
C LYS A 176 -4.47 -12.26 29.94
N TYR A 177 -3.83 -13.28 29.40
CA TYR A 177 -4.49 -14.47 28.83
C TYR A 177 -5.49 -15.12 29.81
N ASP A 178 -5.16 -15.18 31.10
CA ASP A 178 -6.00 -15.83 32.11
C ASP A 178 -7.41 -15.24 32.22
N LEU A 179 -7.59 -13.95 31.90
CA LEU A 179 -8.91 -13.32 31.90
C LEU A 179 -9.84 -13.94 30.85
N VAL A 180 -9.30 -14.34 29.71
CA VAL A 180 -10.04 -14.87 28.54
C VAL A 180 -9.80 -16.36 28.29
N ARG A 181 -9.07 -17.06 29.17
CA ARG A 181 -8.70 -18.47 28.98
C ARG A 181 -9.91 -19.35 28.69
N GLU A 182 -10.96 -19.24 29.50
CA GLU A 182 -12.19 -20.01 29.31
C GLU A 182 -12.89 -19.66 27.98
N ASP A 183 -12.88 -18.39 27.58
CA ASP A 183 -13.47 -17.91 26.33
C ASP A 183 -12.69 -18.46 25.11
N ASP A 184 -11.36 -18.46 25.17
CA ASP A 184 -10.47 -19.03 24.15
C ASP A 184 -10.66 -20.54 24.03
N GLU A 185 -10.70 -21.26 25.16
CA GLU A 185 -10.86 -22.70 25.19
C GLU A 185 -12.23 -23.15 24.64
N ASN A 186 -13.30 -22.41 24.97
CA ASN A 186 -14.67 -22.71 24.55
C ASN A 186 -15.08 -22.05 23.23
N LEU A 187 -14.16 -21.34 22.55
CA LEU A 187 -14.41 -20.61 21.31
C LEU A 187 -15.60 -19.63 21.42
N THR A 188 -15.78 -19.03 22.59
CA THR A 188 -16.87 -18.11 22.90
C THR A 188 -16.30 -16.70 22.97
N VAL A 189 -16.94 -15.74 22.30
CA VAL A 189 -16.44 -14.36 22.30
C VAL A 189 -16.50 -13.80 23.73
N PRO A 190 -15.41 -13.21 24.27
CA PRO A 190 -15.43 -12.53 25.56
C PRO A 190 -16.47 -11.41 25.63
N GLY A 191 -17.00 -11.14 26.82
CA GLY A 191 -17.87 -9.99 27.08
C GLY A 191 -17.11 -8.66 27.02
N ILE A 192 -17.84 -7.55 26.80
CA ILE A 192 -17.27 -6.19 26.73
C ILE A 192 -16.48 -5.83 28.00
N ASP A 193 -17.03 -6.13 29.19
CA ASP A 193 -16.37 -5.79 30.45
C ASP A 193 -15.04 -6.52 30.62
N LYS A 194 -14.97 -7.79 30.19
CA LYS A 194 -13.74 -8.58 30.20
C LYS A 194 -12.72 -8.04 29.19
N LEU A 195 -13.14 -7.65 27.99
CA LEU A 195 -12.26 -7.01 27.00
C LEU A 195 -11.73 -5.65 27.49
N ARG A 196 -12.56 -4.85 28.17
CA ARG A 196 -12.12 -3.61 28.81
C ARG A 196 -11.06 -3.87 29.87
N GLU A 197 -11.22 -4.92 30.66
CA GLU A 197 -10.23 -5.31 31.67
C GLU A 197 -8.90 -5.77 31.04
N VAL A 198 -8.97 -6.50 29.93
CA VAL A 198 -7.80 -6.86 29.11
C VAL A 198 -7.07 -5.59 28.62
N LEU A 199 -7.81 -4.62 28.07
CA LEU A 199 -7.23 -3.39 27.50
C LEU A 199 -6.81 -2.35 28.55
N LYS A 200 -7.25 -2.48 29.81
CA LYS A 200 -6.97 -1.53 30.89
C LYS A 200 -5.46 -1.36 31.13
N GLU A 201 -5.06 -0.15 31.53
CA GLU A 201 -3.70 0.22 32.00
C GLU A 201 -2.60 0.26 30.94
N LYS A 202 -2.90 -0.07 29.68
CA LYS A 202 -1.94 -0.02 28.57
C LYS A 202 -2.42 0.96 27.50
N ASN A 203 -1.50 1.65 26.85
CA ASN A 203 -1.80 2.39 25.63
C ASN A 203 -1.68 1.39 24.49
N VAL A 204 -2.78 1.02 23.83
CA VAL A 204 -2.79 -0.14 22.91
C VAL A 204 -3.15 0.30 21.50
N LEU A 205 -2.27 0.01 20.55
CA LEU A 205 -2.56 0.11 19.12
C LEU A 205 -2.71 -1.28 18.52
N ILE A 206 -3.93 -1.62 18.09
CA ILE A 206 -4.23 -2.90 17.44
C ILE A 206 -4.24 -2.66 15.93
N LEU A 207 -3.36 -3.34 15.20
CA LEU A 207 -3.28 -3.28 13.74
C LEU A 207 -3.78 -4.60 13.17
N ILE A 208 -4.92 -4.59 12.47
CA ILE A 208 -5.58 -5.78 11.96
C ILE A 208 -5.54 -5.76 10.43
N ASP A 209 -4.89 -6.75 9.84
CA ASP A 209 -4.85 -6.94 8.40
C ASP A 209 -5.36 -8.33 8.01
N GLU A 210 -6.01 -8.45 6.86
CA GLU A 210 -6.46 -9.72 6.29
C GLU A 210 -7.33 -10.58 7.24
N ILE A 211 -8.06 -9.96 8.18
CA ILE A 211 -8.92 -10.72 9.11
C ILE A 211 -10.12 -11.40 8.41
N VAL A 212 -10.55 -10.83 7.29
CA VAL A 212 -11.58 -11.40 6.42
C VAL A 212 -11.06 -12.70 5.77
N GLU A 213 -9.79 -12.73 5.37
CA GLU A 213 -9.14 -13.93 4.84
C GLU A 213 -9.11 -15.06 5.87
N LEU A 214 -8.76 -14.75 7.13
CA LEU A 214 -8.83 -15.71 8.23
C LEU A 214 -10.24 -16.29 8.38
N ALA A 215 -11.26 -15.43 8.48
CA ALA A 215 -12.64 -15.88 8.63
C ALA A 215 -13.10 -16.70 7.42
N HIS A 216 -12.75 -16.29 6.21
CA HIS A 216 -13.08 -17.00 4.98
C HIS A 216 -12.45 -18.40 4.94
N THR A 217 -11.15 -18.49 5.21
CA THR A 217 -10.43 -19.77 5.22
C THR A 217 -10.98 -20.73 6.27
N LEU A 218 -11.27 -20.24 7.48
CA LEU A 218 -11.81 -21.06 8.56
C LEU A 218 -13.25 -21.53 8.29
N LYS A 219 -14.08 -20.67 7.67
CA LYS A 219 -15.45 -21.01 7.27
C LYS A 219 -15.49 -22.18 6.27
N ASN A 220 -14.48 -22.27 5.42
CA ASN A 220 -14.32 -23.33 4.43
C ASN A 220 -13.52 -24.55 4.93
N SER A 221 -13.13 -24.58 6.21
CA SER A 221 -12.39 -25.70 6.81
C SER A 221 -13.30 -26.94 7.00
N GLU A 222 -12.74 -28.13 6.86
CA GLU A 222 -13.42 -29.39 7.21
C GLU A 222 -13.59 -29.57 8.73
N ASN A 223 -12.81 -28.86 9.54
CA ASN A 223 -12.89 -28.90 11.00
C ASN A 223 -14.08 -28.07 11.53
N GLU A 224 -14.94 -28.69 12.34
CA GLU A 224 -16.13 -28.03 12.90
C GLU A 224 -15.81 -26.87 13.84
N SER A 225 -14.74 -26.99 14.65
CA SER A 225 -14.33 -25.95 15.58
C SER A 225 -13.84 -24.70 14.85
N ASP A 226 -13.10 -24.88 13.75
CA ASP A 226 -12.68 -23.77 12.87
C ASP A 226 -13.91 -23.04 12.28
N ARG A 227 -14.88 -23.78 11.75
CA ARG A 227 -16.10 -23.19 11.18
C ARG A 227 -16.90 -22.41 12.22
N ARG A 228 -17.10 -23.00 13.41
CA ARG A 228 -17.78 -22.32 14.53
C ARG A 228 -17.03 -21.06 14.98
N TYR A 229 -15.70 -21.12 15.02
CA TYR A 229 -14.88 -19.96 15.35
C TYR A 229 -14.98 -18.85 14.29
N SER A 230 -15.03 -19.19 13.00
CA SER A 230 -15.15 -18.21 11.91
C SER A 230 -16.37 -17.30 12.05
N GLU A 231 -17.51 -17.83 12.51
CA GLU A 231 -18.74 -17.07 12.74
C GLU A 231 -18.64 -16.09 13.92
N ASN A 232 -17.72 -16.35 14.85
CA ASN A 232 -17.49 -15.53 16.04
C ASN A 232 -16.50 -14.38 15.79
N ILE A 233 -15.71 -14.40 14.72
CA ILE A 233 -14.72 -13.34 14.44
C ILE A 233 -15.38 -11.97 14.24
N PRO A 234 -16.42 -11.79 13.39
CA PRO A 234 -17.08 -10.48 13.27
C PRO A 234 -17.70 -9.98 14.58
N ARG A 235 -18.24 -10.90 15.40
CA ARG A 235 -18.80 -10.58 16.72
C ARG A 235 -17.72 -10.13 17.70
N PHE A 236 -16.53 -10.71 17.62
CA PHE A 236 -15.39 -10.25 18.39
C PHE A 236 -14.97 -8.85 17.98
N ILE A 237 -14.91 -8.53 16.67
CA ILE A 237 -14.58 -7.19 16.19
C ILE A 237 -15.58 -6.14 16.70
N ASP A 238 -16.88 -6.44 16.68
CA ASP A 238 -17.93 -5.56 17.23
C ASP A 238 -17.72 -5.28 18.73
N ARG A 239 -17.50 -6.34 19.52
CA ARG A 239 -17.29 -6.20 20.97
C ARG A 239 -15.96 -5.52 21.29
N LEU A 240 -14.90 -5.81 20.55
CA LEU A 240 -13.58 -5.17 20.71
C LEU A 240 -13.69 -3.68 20.44
N SER A 241 -14.35 -3.28 19.35
CA SER A 241 -14.61 -1.88 18.99
C SER A 241 -15.30 -1.13 20.14
N SER A 242 -16.31 -1.75 20.74
CA SER A 242 -17.07 -1.20 21.89
C SER A 242 -16.30 -1.20 23.22
N SER A 243 -15.16 -1.90 23.27
CA SER A 243 -14.33 -2.07 24.46
C SER A 243 -13.10 -1.16 24.47
N LEU A 244 -12.80 -0.46 23.37
CA LEU A 244 -11.67 0.46 23.28
C LEU A 244 -11.84 1.65 24.23
N GLY A 245 -10.89 1.77 25.18
CA GLY A 245 -10.80 2.90 26.10
C GLY A 245 -10.12 4.12 25.48
N GLU A 246 -9.96 5.18 26.27
CA GLU A 246 -9.37 6.46 25.81
C GLU A 246 -7.98 6.32 25.20
N LYS A 247 -7.17 5.40 25.71
CA LYS A 247 -5.81 5.13 25.22
C LYS A 247 -5.71 3.85 24.39
N SER A 248 -6.79 3.43 23.75
CA SER A 248 -6.81 2.23 22.89
C SER A 248 -7.34 2.58 21.51
N ALA A 249 -6.58 2.23 20.47
CA ALA A 249 -6.96 2.43 19.08
C ALA A 249 -6.87 1.12 18.30
N MET A 250 -7.76 0.95 17.32
CA MET A 250 -7.74 -0.16 16.38
C MET A 250 -7.74 0.38 14.95
N VAL A 251 -6.79 -0.09 14.14
CA VAL A 251 -6.78 0.17 12.70
C VAL A 251 -6.97 -1.15 11.98
N ILE A 252 -8.02 -1.26 11.18
CA ILE A 252 -8.44 -2.50 10.51
C ILE A 252 -8.61 -2.28 9.02
N THR A 253 -8.19 -3.23 8.21
CA THR A 253 -8.37 -3.21 6.75
C THR A 253 -9.55 -4.08 6.34
N LEU A 254 -10.33 -3.62 5.36
CA LEU A 254 -11.37 -4.42 4.73
C LEU A 254 -11.24 -4.44 3.20
N PRO A 255 -11.36 -5.62 2.56
CA PRO A 255 -11.25 -5.83 1.11
C PRO A 255 -12.54 -5.41 0.37
N THR A 256 -12.89 -4.12 0.46
CA THR A 256 -14.14 -3.57 -0.09
C THR A 256 -14.02 -2.09 -0.41
N GLU A 257 -14.82 -1.60 -1.36
CA GLU A 257 -15.03 -0.16 -1.61
C GLU A 257 -16.39 0.27 -1.06
N ILE A 258 -16.42 1.46 -0.46
CA ILE A 258 -17.61 2.04 0.16
C ILE A 258 -17.95 3.35 -0.51
N ARG A 259 -19.23 3.52 -0.82
CA ARG A 259 -19.79 4.79 -1.29
C ARG A 259 -20.89 5.27 -0.37
N GLY A 260 -20.65 6.36 0.35
CA GLY A 260 -21.57 6.84 1.39
C GLY A 260 -21.66 5.82 2.53
N GLU A 261 -22.85 5.25 2.73
CA GLU A 261 -23.10 4.24 3.78
C GLU A 261 -23.34 2.83 3.20
N GLU A 262 -22.96 2.57 1.95
CA GLU A 262 -23.18 1.28 1.30
C GLU A 262 -21.89 0.69 0.75
N ILE A 263 -21.83 -0.66 0.75
CA ILE A 263 -20.78 -1.43 0.09
C ILE A 263 -21.06 -1.40 -1.42
N GLU A 264 -20.18 -0.74 -2.16
CA GLU A 264 -20.25 -0.65 -3.62
C GLU A 264 -19.66 -1.91 -4.26
N GLU A 265 -18.46 -2.28 -3.83
CA GLU A 265 -17.72 -3.41 -4.39
C GLU A 265 -17.03 -4.25 -3.30
N VAL A 266 -16.96 -5.55 -3.58
CA VAL A 266 -16.32 -6.57 -2.73
C VAL A 266 -15.32 -7.32 -3.60
N GLU A 267 -14.14 -7.62 -3.05
CA GLU A 267 -13.19 -8.49 -3.76
C GLU A 267 -13.80 -9.87 -4.05
N VAL A 268 -13.67 -10.32 -5.31
CA VAL A 268 -14.31 -11.54 -5.86
C VAL A 268 -14.06 -12.81 -5.04
N TRP A 269 -12.93 -12.88 -4.33
CA TRP A 269 -12.55 -14.04 -3.51
C TRP A 269 -13.40 -14.19 -2.25
N TYR A 270 -14.06 -13.13 -1.79
CA TYR A 270 -14.82 -13.11 -0.56
C TYR A 270 -16.32 -13.12 -0.81
N SER A 271 -17.06 -13.83 0.05
CA SER A 271 -18.52 -13.76 0.02
C SER A 271 -18.97 -12.41 0.57
N ARG A 272 -19.93 -11.78 -0.11
CA ARG A 272 -20.50 -10.48 0.28
C ARG A 272 -21.04 -10.53 1.71
N GLU A 273 -21.64 -11.64 2.11
CA GLU A 273 -22.17 -11.85 3.47
C GLU A 273 -21.07 -11.78 4.53
N THR A 274 -19.89 -12.34 4.25
CA THR A 274 -18.76 -12.29 5.19
C THR A 274 -18.29 -10.84 5.37
N ILE A 275 -18.09 -10.09 4.28
CA ILE A 275 -17.66 -8.69 4.37
C ILE A 275 -18.73 -7.82 5.03
N GLU A 276 -20.02 -8.04 4.71
CA GLU A 276 -21.12 -7.34 5.37
C GLU A 276 -21.14 -7.59 6.88
N ALA A 277 -20.79 -8.79 7.34
CA ALA A 277 -20.71 -9.08 8.77
C ALA A 277 -19.62 -8.23 9.46
N PHE A 278 -18.43 -8.12 8.86
CA PHE A 278 -17.36 -7.25 9.37
C PHE A 278 -17.70 -5.77 9.27
N TRP A 279 -18.27 -5.35 8.14
CA TRP A 279 -18.68 -3.96 7.93
C TRP A 279 -19.74 -3.53 8.97
N ARG A 280 -20.75 -4.38 9.22
CA ARG A 280 -21.76 -4.13 10.27
C ARG A 280 -21.14 -4.06 11.67
N ALA A 281 -20.16 -4.90 11.96
CA ALA A 281 -19.43 -4.90 13.23
C ALA A 281 -18.63 -3.61 13.46
N LEU A 282 -18.20 -2.94 12.38
CA LEU A 282 -17.39 -1.72 12.45
C LEU A 282 -18.20 -0.43 12.27
N ARG A 283 -19.45 -0.50 11.78
CA ARG A 283 -20.23 0.70 11.40
C ARG A 283 -20.46 1.69 12.55
N ARG A 284 -20.41 1.24 13.81
CA ARG A 284 -20.62 2.09 14.98
C ARG A 284 -19.30 2.72 15.42
N ASP A 285 -19.27 4.05 15.49
CA ASP A 285 -18.17 4.84 16.07
C ASP A 285 -16.78 4.68 15.40
N CYS A 286 -16.76 4.31 14.10
CA CYS A 286 -15.53 4.23 13.32
C CYS A 286 -15.32 5.46 12.41
N VAL A 287 -14.05 5.79 12.16
CA VAL A 287 -13.64 6.72 11.10
C VAL A 287 -13.14 5.91 9.91
N SER A 288 -13.74 6.17 8.74
CA SER A 288 -13.25 5.66 7.46
C SER A 288 -12.00 6.45 7.07
N ILE A 289 -10.89 5.75 6.92
CA ILE A 289 -9.67 6.29 6.35
C ILE A 289 -9.78 6.10 4.83
N PRO A 290 -9.78 7.19 4.04
CA PRO A 290 -9.71 7.04 2.60
C PRO A 290 -8.40 6.32 2.25
N PRO A 291 -8.41 5.33 1.34
CA PRO A 291 -7.17 4.74 0.86
C PRO A 291 -6.28 5.84 0.24
N LEU A 292 -5.02 5.51 -0.05
CA LEU A 292 -4.17 6.41 -0.82
C LEU A 292 -4.98 6.87 -2.06
N ARG A 293 -5.11 8.18 -2.24
CA ARG A 293 -5.91 8.78 -3.33
C ARG A 293 -5.18 8.59 -4.64
N THR A 294 -5.11 7.34 -5.11
CA THR A 294 -4.50 6.96 -6.38
C THR A 294 -5.21 7.55 -7.59
N GLU A 295 -6.43 8.06 -7.40
CA GLU A 295 -7.15 8.90 -8.36
C GLU A 295 -6.45 10.25 -8.58
N GLU A 296 -5.75 10.78 -7.58
CA GLU A 296 -4.91 11.96 -7.71
C GLU A 296 -3.58 11.56 -8.36
N VAL A 297 -3.40 11.92 -9.63
CA VAL A 297 -2.20 11.63 -10.45
C VAL A 297 -0.90 12.01 -9.72
N ARG A 298 -0.94 13.08 -8.93
CA ARG A 298 0.21 13.57 -8.16
C ARG A 298 0.69 12.56 -7.11
N ASP A 299 -0.21 12.00 -6.30
CA ASP A 299 0.17 11.06 -5.23
C ASP A 299 0.74 9.77 -5.82
N LEU A 300 0.19 9.30 -6.94
CA LEU A 300 0.73 8.16 -7.68
C LEU A 300 2.16 8.42 -8.16
N VAL A 301 2.42 9.59 -8.79
CA VAL A 301 3.76 9.95 -9.25
C VAL A 301 4.73 10.01 -8.07
N GLU A 302 4.35 10.61 -6.95
CA GLU A 302 5.21 10.69 -5.78
C GLU A 302 5.55 9.31 -5.19
N VAL A 303 4.58 8.38 -5.18
CA VAL A 303 4.84 6.98 -4.83
C VAL A 303 5.86 6.36 -5.79
N LEU A 304 5.68 6.53 -7.10
CA LEU A 304 6.64 6.03 -8.10
C LEU A 304 8.03 6.65 -7.91
N ARG A 305 8.11 7.97 -7.69
CA ARG A 305 9.36 8.69 -7.42
C ARG A 305 10.10 8.07 -6.24
N ARG A 306 9.42 7.88 -5.11
CA ARG A 306 9.99 7.31 -3.88
C ARG A 306 10.41 5.86 -4.04
N ARG A 307 9.60 5.06 -4.74
CA ARG A 307 9.80 3.61 -4.86
C ARG A 307 10.82 3.22 -5.93
N LEU A 308 11.05 4.08 -6.93
CA LEU A 308 11.94 3.79 -8.06
C LEU A 308 13.28 4.52 -7.97
N PHE A 309 13.28 5.75 -7.47
CA PHE A 309 14.47 6.59 -7.45
C PHE A 309 15.00 6.77 -6.04
N LYS A 310 16.26 6.37 -5.86
CA LYS A 310 17.03 6.66 -4.67
C LYS A 310 17.33 8.14 -4.55
N LYS A 311 17.51 8.90 -5.63
CA LYS A 311 17.71 10.37 -5.62
C LYS A 311 17.21 10.97 -6.94
N ILE A 312 16.63 12.17 -6.87
CA ILE A 312 16.37 13.04 -8.02
C ILE A 312 17.03 14.37 -7.69
N ASP A 313 17.94 14.82 -8.55
CA ASP A 313 18.65 16.09 -8.36
C ASP A 313 17.75 17.25 -8.82
N GLN A 314 17.30 18.07 -7.87
CA GLN A 314 16.31 19.12 -8.16
C GLN A 314 16.87 20.20 -9.11
N GLU A 315 18.15 20.53 -9.00
CA GLU A 315 18.77 21.56 -9.85
C GLU A 315 18.82 21.09 -11.29
N LYS A 316 19.32 19.86 -11.51
CA LYS A 316 19.36 19.25 -12.84
C LYS A 316 17.97 18.95 -13.40
N MET A 317 17.00 18.63 -12.54
CA MET A 317 15.61 18.44 -12.95
C MET A 317 15.03 19.73 -13.52
N GLU A 318 15.19 20.88 -12.85
CA GLU A 318 14.69 22.15 -13.37
C GLU A 318 15.45 22.58 -14.64
N GLU A 319 16.76 22.28 -14.75
CA GLU A 319 17.53 22.49 -15.98
C GLU A 319 16.96 21.64 -17.14
N ALA A 320 16.76 20.34 -16.94
CA ALA A 320 16.19 19.45 -17.96
C ALA A 320 14.77 19.88 -18.37
N ILE A 321 13.94 20.31 -17.41
CA ILE A 321 12.60 20.85 -17.69
C ILE A 321 12.69 22.15 -18.51
N GLY A 322 13.67 23.01 -18.20
CA GLY A 322 13.94 24.22 -18.97
C GLY A 322 14.32 23.94 -20.42
N GLU A 323 15.18 22.95 -20.66
CA GLU A 323 15.54 22.50 -22.01
C GLU A 323 14.33 21.92 -22.75
N ILE A 324 13.49 21.11 -22.08
CA ILE A 324 12.25 20.57 -22.66
C ILE A 324 11.30 21.71 -23.05
N ASN A 325 11.14 22.71 -22.18
CA ASN A 325 10.27 23.86 -22.45
C ASN A 325 10.75 24.67 -23.66
N ALA A 326 12.06 24.92 -23.75
CA ALA A 326 12.64 25.61 -24.90
C ALA A 326 12.39 24.86 -26.22
N GLU A 327 12.50 23.54 -26.20
CA GLU A 327 12.22 22.69 -27.36
C GLU A 327 10.73 22.77 -27.76
N TYR A 328 9.82 22.70 -26.79
CA TYR A 328 8.39 22.84 -27.04
C TYR A 328 8.03 24.22 -27.59
N ASP A 329 8.70 25.27 -27.12
CA ASP A 329 8.53 26.63 -27.61
C ASP A 329 9.06 26.80 -29.05
N ALA A 330 10.19 26.18 -29.37
CA ALA A 330 10.76 26.18 -30.72
C ALA A 330 9.83 25.50 -31.73
N TYR A 331 9.12 24.45 -31.31
CA TYR A 331 8.23 23.64 -32.16
C TYR A 331 6.74 23.76 -31.77
N ARG A 332 6.28 24.95 -31.36
CA ARG A 332 4.87 25.21 -30.96
C ARG A 332 3.83 24.76 -31.98
N ALA A 333 4.14 24.85 -33.28
CA ALA A 333 3.23 24.40 -34.33
C ALA A 333 2.93 22.89 -34.28
N VAL A 334 3.86 22.10 -33.71
CA VAL A 334 3.73 20.63 -33.56
C VAL A 334 3.17 20.27 -32.19
N PHE A 335 3.68 20.90 -31.12
CA PHE A 335 3.36 20.49 -29.75
C PHE A 335 2.23 21.27 -29.09
N GLY A 336 1.82 22.40 -29.65
CA GLY A 336 0.81 23.29 -29.09
C GLY A 336 1.26 23.98 -27.79
N SER A 337 0.32 24.52 -27.03
CA SER A 337 0.56 25.04 -25.67
C SER A 337 0.57 23.87 -24.68
N ARG A 338 1.74 23.35 -24.36
CA ARG A 338 1.91 22.30 -23.35
C ARG A 338 1.94 22.91 -21.94
N GLU A 339 1.33 22.22 -20.99
CA GLU A 339 1.36 22.60 -19.57
C GLU A 339 2.67 22.12 -18.94
N ILE A 340 3.67 23.02 -18.85
CA ILE A 340 4.97 22.71 -18.26
C ILE A 340 4.84 22.30 -16.78
N GLU A 341 3.86 22.84 -16.07
CA GLU A 341 3.52 22.42 -14.70
C GLU A 341 3.22 20.92 -14.61
N LYS A 342 2.45 20.35 -15.56
CA LYS A 342 2.18 18.89 -15.56
C LYS A 342 3.46 18.08 -15.75
N ILE A 343 4.41 18.57 -16.56
CA ILE A 343 5.72 17.93 -16.71
C ILE A 343 6.49 17.99 -15.40
N ARG A 344 6.54 19.16 -14.75
CA ARG A 344 7.22 19.30 -13.45
C ARG A 344 6.61 18.39 -12.39
N GLU A 345 5.29 18.25 -12.37
CA GLU A 345 4.57 17.36 -11.46
C GLU A 345 4.84 15.88 -11.72
N SER A 346 5.08 15.47 -12.97
CA SER A 346 5.24 14.06 -13.37
C SER A 346 6.69 13.61 -13.57
N TYR A 347 7.65 14.53 -13.75
CA TYR A 347 9.06 14.23 -14.02
C TYR A 347 9.65 13.22 -13.02
N PRO A 348 10.46 12.21 -13.40
CA PRO A 348 11.03 11.98 -14.72
C PRO A 348 10.08 11.27 -15.68
N PHE A 349 8.81 11.06 -15.32
CA PHE A 349 7.82 10.48 -16.20
C PHE A 349 7.17 11.56 -17.06
N HIS A 350 6.94 11.25 -18.33
CA HIS A 350 6.11 12.11 -19.16
C HIS A 350 4.64 11.99 -18.71
N PRO A 351 3.83 13.08 -18.68
CA PRO A 351 2.44 13.03 -18.25
C PRO A 351 1.61 11.94 -18.94
N GLU A 352 1.80 11.78 -20.26
CA GLU A 352 1.13 10.76 -21.07
C GLU A 352 1.53 9.33 -20.68
N PHE A 353 2.77 9.10 -20.22
CA PHE A 353 3.18 7.77 -19.75
C PHE A 353 2.38 7.38 -18.51
N ILE A 354 2.18 8.31 -17.58
CA ILE A 354 1.35 8.10 -16.38
C ILE A 354 -0.12 7.86 -16.77
N SER A 355 -0.66 8.64 -17.73
CA SER A 355 -2.03 8.44 -18.21
C SER A 355 -2.23 7.06 -18.84
N ILE A 356 -1.32 6.64 -19.72
CA ILE A 356 -1.37 5.33 -20.39
C ILE A 356 -1.26 4.20 -19.38
N LEU A 357 -0.33 4.28 -18.42
CA LEU A 357 -0.23 3.27 -17.35
C LEU A 357 -1.54 3.14 -16.57
N ARG A 358 -2.22 4.26 -16.28
CA ARG A 358 -3.51 4.25 -15.59
C ARG A 358 -4.58 3.56 -16.42
N GLU A 359 -4.70 3.92 -17.69
CA GLU A 359 -5.66 3.30 -18.60
C GLU A 359 -5.45 1.79 -18.73
N ILE A 360 -4.19 1.33 -18.84
CA ILE A 360 -3.85 -0.10 -18.90
C ILE A 360 -4.32 -0.83 -17.64
N ILE A 361 -4.07 -0.24 -16.47
CA ILE A 361 -4.40 -0.86 -15.17
C ILE A 361 -5.90 -0.89 -14.92
N GLU A 362 -6.61 0.19 -15.25
CA GLU A 362 -8.07 0.28 -15.17
C GLU A 362 -8.74 -0.73 -16.13
N ARG A 363 -8.25 -0.86 -17.36
CA ARG A 363 -8.79 -1.80 -18.36
C ARG A 363 -8.56 -3.27 -17.96
N GLY A 364 -7.38 -3.61 -17.42
CA GLY A 364 -6.99 -5.00 -17.15
C GLY A 364 -7.46 -5.58 -15.80
N GLU A 365 -8.31 -4.86 -15.05
CA GLU A 365 -8.70 -5.17 -13.66
C GLU A 365 -7.46 -5.53 -12.81
N LEU A 366 -6.40 -4.74 -12.97
CA LEU A 366 -5.12 -4.97 -12.31
C LEU A 366 -5.10 -4.28 -10.94
N GLN A 367 -4.47 -4.91 -9.94
CA GLN A 367 -4.24 -4.30 -8.62
C GLN A 367 -3.53 -2.95 -8.76
N LYS A 368 -4.22 -1.83 -8.48
CA LYS A 368 -3.85 -0.47 -8.91
C LYS A 368 -2.36 -0.16 -8.69
N THR A 369 -1.94 0.08 -7.45
CA THR A 369 -0.58 0.59 -7.14
C THR A 369 0.54 -0.42 -7.43
N ARG A 370 0.28 -1.73 -7.25
CA ARG A 370 1.28 -2.78 -7.46
C ARG A 370 1.71 -2.87 -8.92
N HIS A 371 0.74 -2.89 -9.84
CA HIS A 371 1.03 -3.00 -11.26
C HIS A 371 1.64 -1.73 -11.83
N PHE A 372 1.27 -0.53 -11.32
CA PHE A 372 1.96 0.71 -11.67
C PHE A 372 3.46 0.63 -11.40
N LEU A 373 3.81 0.22 -10.17
CA LEU A 373 5.20 0.11 -9.77
C LEU A 373 5.94 -0.96 -10.59
N MET A 374 5.30 -2.11 -10.80
CA MET A 374 5.87 -3.22 -11.55
C MET A 374 6.18 -2.85 -13.01
N LEU A 375 5.20 -2.31 -13.74
CA LEU A 375 5.40 -1.88 -15.13
C LEU A 375 6.48 -0.81 -15.24
N SER A 376 6.47 0.15 -14.30
CA SER A 376 7.49 1.21 -14.25
C SER A 376 8.88 0.65 -13.94
N ARG A 377 9.01 -0.37 -13.09
CA ARG A 377 10.29 -1.05 -12.81
C ARG A 377 10.83 -1.75 -14.05
N ILE A 378 9.98 -2.47 -14.79
CA ILE A 378 10.39 -3.17 -16.02
C ILE A 378 10.91 -2.15 -17.06
N VAL A 379 10.21 -1.03 -17.23
CA VAL A 379 10.62 0.06 -18.13
C VAL A 379 11.95 0.66 -17.67
N LEU A 380 12.07 1.02 -16.40
CA LEU A 380 13.25 1.70 -15.87
C LEU A 380 14.48 0.79 -15.91
N ARG A 381 14.33 -0.50 -15.63
CA ARG A 381 15.39 -1.50 -15.77
C ARG A 381 15.91 -1.56 -17.20
N LYS A 382 15.04 -1.62 -18.20
CA LYS A 382 15.45 -1.62 -19.62
C LYS A 382 16.24 -0.34 -19.98
N ILE A 383 15.81 0.82 -19.49
CA ILE A 383 16.54 2.07 -19.72
C ILE A 383 17.90 2.02 -19.03
N TRP A 384 17.98 1.58 -17.77
CA TRP A 384 19.23 1.52 -17.01
C TRP A 384 20.23 0.49 -17.54
N ASP A 385 19.76 -0.60 -18.11
CA ASP A 385 20.59 -1.67 -18.69
C ASP A 385 21.06 -1.37 -20.14
N SER A 386 20.60 -0.28 -20.76
CA SER A 386 21.00 0.14 -22.11
C SER A 386 21.84 1.43 -22.10
N ASP A 387 22.36 1.84 -23.26
CA ASP A 387 23.03 3.14 -23.42
C ASP A 387 22.03 4.31 -23.56
N GLU A 388 20.71 4.04 -23.51
CA GLU A 388 19.67 5.05 -23.65
C GLU A 388 19.68 6.01 -22.45
N ASN A 389 19.58 7.31 -22.71
CA ASN A 389 19.47 8.34 -21.67
C ASN A 389 18.42 9.38 -22.09
N PRO A 390 17.12 9.01 -22.05
CA PRO A 390 16.07 9.86 -22.57
C PRO A 390 15.83 11.04 -21.61
N SER A 391 15.34 12.18 -22.11
CA SER A 391 15.03 13.35 -21.25
C SER A 391 13.90 13.09 -20.25
N MET A 392 13.00 12.16 -20.58
CA MET A 392 11.89 11.69 -19.74
C MET A 392 11.57 10.22 -20.05
N ILE A 393 10.88 9.55 -19.14
CA ILE A 393 10.26 8.24 -19.37
C ILE A 393 8.96 8.46 -20.15
N MET A 394 9.05 8.25 -21.44
CA MET A 394 8.01 8.42 -22.45
C MET A 394 7.12 7.16 -22.64
N PRO A 395 5.91 7.31 -23.20
CA PRO A 395 4.99 6.19 -23.48
C PRO A 395 5.60 5.00 -24.22
N TRP A 396 6.40 5.24 -25.26
CA TRP A 396 6.98 4.18 -26.08
C TRP A 396 8.00 3.31 -25.36
N HIS A 397 8.49 3.73 -24.18
CA HIS A 397 9.32 2.83 -23.36
C HIS A 397 8.52 1.64 -22.82
N LEU A 398 7.18 1.71 -22.81
CA LEU A 398 6.30 0.53 -22.68
C LEU A 398 6.36 -0.31 -23.96
N SER A 399 7.52 -0.90 -24.18
CA SER A 399 7.84 -1.64 -25.39
C SER A 399 6.86 -2.79 -25.62
N LEU A 400 6.12 -2.72 -26.73
CA LEU A 400 5.20 -3.78 -27.15
C LEU A 400 5.93 -5.11 -27.41
N GLU A 401 7.23 -5.09 -27.65
CA GLU A 401 8.05 -6.29 -27.88
C GLU A 401 8.59 -6.92 -26.59
N ASN A 402 8.52 -6.20 -25.46
CA ASN A 402 9.00 -6.72 -24.20
C ASN A 402 8.08 -7.84 -23.69
N ARG A 403 8.61 -9.06 -23.66
CA ARG A 403 7.85 -10.27 -23.25
C ARG A 403 7.27 -10.19 -21.85
N GLU A 404 7.93 -9.50 -20.92
CA GLU A 404 7.44 -9.31 -19.54
C GLU A 404 6.25 -8.34 -19.54
N LEU A 405 6.36 -7.19 -20.22
CA LEU A 405 5.26 -6.21 -20.33
C LEU A 405 4.03 -6.79 -21.04
N ARG A 406 4.22 -7.55 -22.13
CA ARG A 406 3.12 -8.14 -22.91
C ARG A 406 2.15 -8.97 -22.06
N ARG A 407 2.63 -9.64 -21.01
CA ARG A 407 1.80 -10.44 -20.09
C ARG A 407 0.77 -9.59 -19.34
N TYR A 408 1.09 -8.33 -19.09
CA TYR A 408 0.21 -7.39 -18.39
C TYR A 408 -0.62 -6.55 -19.37
N LEU A 409 -0.03 -6.18 -20.51
CA LEU A 409 -0.71 -5.40 -21.55
C LEU A 409 -1.88 -6.16 -22.19
N PHE A 410 -1.73 -7.48 -22.39
CA PHE A 410 -2.69 -8.30 -23.14
C PHE A 410 -3.36 -9.38 -22.26
N LYS A 411 -3.69 -9.03 -21.01
CA LYS A 411 -4.54 -9.87 -20.16
C LYS A 411 -5.97 -9.88 -20.70
N GLU A 412 -6.70 -10.97 -20.52
CA GLU A 412 -8.12 -11.07 -20.91
C GLU A 412 -8.92 -9.83 -20.42
N PRO A 413 -9.80 -9.23 -21.26
CA PRO A 413 -10.20 -9.66 -22.62
C PRO A 413 -9.28 -9.16 -23.76
N PHE A 414 -8.13 -8.56 -23.46
CA PHE A 414 -7.27 -7.89 -24.45
C PHE A 414 -6.27 -8.81 -25.17
N THR A 415 -6.31 -10.12 -24.90
CA THR A 415 -5.47 -11.13 -25.56
C THR A 415 -5.44 -11.02 -27.10
N PRO A 416 -6.57 -10.76 -27.81
CA PRO A 416 -6.57 -10.62 -29.27
C PRO A 416 -5.67 -9.47 -29.78
N TYR A 417 -5.48 -8.42 -29.00
CA TYR A 417 -4.65 -7.27 -29.37
C TYR A 417 -3.16 -7.58 -29.37
N SER A 418 -2.74 -8.70 -28.76
CA SER A 418 -1.36 -9.20 -28.85
C SER A 418 -0.93 -9.39 -30.30
N GLN A 419 -1.78 -10.01 -31.13
CA GLN A 419 -1.49 -10.20 -32.57
C GLN A 419 -1.54 -8.89 -33.35
N VAL A 420 -2.44 -7.98 -32.97
CA VAL A 420 -2.53 -6.65 -33.59
C VAL A 420 -1.25 -5.86 -33.33
N SER A 421 -0.74 -5.88 -32.09
CA SER A 421 0.52 -5.22 -31.75
C SER A 421 1.70 -5.74 -32.57
N GLU A 422 1.79 -7.05 -32.83
CA GLU A 422 2.85 -7.64 -33.66
C GLU A 422 2.79 -7.10 -35.09
N ARG A 423 1.59 -7.03 -35.69
CA ARG A 423 1.39 -6.46 -37.01
C ARG A 423 1.75 -4.97 -37.06
N VAL A 424 1.43 -4.21 -36.02
CA VAL A 424 1.79 -2.79 -35.91
C VAL A 424 3.32 -2.64 -35.88
N MET A 425 4.02 -3.46 -35.09
CA MET A 425 5.48 -3.44 -35.02
C MET A 425 6.12 -3.84 -36.35
N GLU A 426 5.64 -4.89 -37.01
CA GLU A 426 6.12 -5.30 -38.34
C GLU A 426 5.89 -4.22 -39.41
N ALA A 427 4.75 -3.53 -39.37
CA ALA A 427 4.46 -2.44 -40.28
C ALA A 427 5.39 -1.24 -40.05
N SER A 428 5.65 -0.89 -38.78
CA SER A 428 6.53 0.23 -38.42
C SER A 428 7.95 0.09 -38.99
N ARG A 429 8.49 -1.14 -38.98
CA ARG A 429 9.83 -1.45 -39.51
C ARG A 429 9.99 -1.28 -41.02
N LYS A 430 8.87 -1.22 -41.75
CA LYS A 430 8.85 -1.05 -43.21
C LYS A 430 8.79 0.43 -43.62
N LEU A 431 8.64 1.34 -42.66
CA LEU A 431 8.55 2.79 -42.89
C LEU A 431 9.89 3.48 -42.61
N ASP A 432 10.10 4.68 -43.16
CA ASP A 432 11.37 5.40 -43.07
C ASP A 432 11.20 6.82 -42.47
N PRO A 433 11.85 7.16 -41.34
CA PRO A 433 12.78 6.33 -40.57
C PRO A 433 12.05 5.33 -39.64
N PRO A 434 12.46 4.04 -39.58
CA PRO A 434 11.73 2.99 -38.85
C PRO A 434 11.47 3.33 -37.38
N PHE A 435 12.47 3.89 -36.70
CA PHE A 435 12.41 4.21 -35.27
C PHE A 435 11.30 5.22 -34.93
N LEU A 436 11.11 6.26 -35.76
CA LEU A 436 10.10 7.27 -35.50
C LEU A 436 8.69 6.68 -35.59
N TYR A 437 8.46 5.83 -36.59
CA TYR A 437 7.19 5.13 -36.75
C TYR A 437 6.96 4.12 -35.63
N GLU A 438 7.99 3.42 -35.18
CA GLU A 438 7.90 2.51 -34.04
C GLU A 438 7.43 3.25 -32.78
N VAL A 439 8.04 4.39 -32.47
CA VAL A 439 7.70 5.23 -31.32
C VAL A 439 6.27 5.77 -31.41
N VAL A 440 5.89 6.33 -32.55
CA VAL A 440 4.56 6.93 -32.77
C VAL A 440 3.47 5.86 -32.72
N LEU A 441 3.63 4.77 -33.46
CA LEU A 441 2.63 3.71 -33.53
C LEU A 441 2.50 2.96 -32.21
N SER A 442 3.60 2.73 -31.48
CA SER A 442 3.53 2.14 -30.13
C SER A 442 2.73 3.03 -29.19
N SER A 443 3.00 4.34 -29.19
CA SER A 443 2.32 5.30 -28.32
C SER A 443 0.81 5.41 -28.65
N ILE A 444 0.46 5.44 -29.94
CA ILE A 444 -0.94 5.44 -30.38
C ILE A 444 -1.61 4.13 -29.97
N PHE A 445 -0.99 2.99 -30.28
CA PHE A 445 -1.54 1.67 -29.97
C PHE A 445 -1.87 1.58 -28.47
N LEU A 446 -0.89 1.84 -27.60
CA LEU A 446 -1.03 1.78 -26.14
C LEU A 446 -2.18 2.61 -25.59
N LYS A 447 -2.49 3.74 -26.22
CA LYS A 447 -3.61 4.61 -25.83
C LYS A 447 -4.97 4.07 -26.30
N THR A 448 -5.01 3.40 -27.45
CA THR A 448 -6.27 3.10 -28.15
C THR A 448 -6.78 1.67 -28.04
N TYR A 449 -5.94 0.69 -27.68
CA TYR A 449 -6.29 -0.73 -27.81
C TYR A 449 -7.25 -1.28 -26.76
#